data_AF-A0ABD5R3M3-F1
#
_entry.id   AF-A0ABD5R3M3-F1
#
_cell.length_a   1.000
_cell.length_b   1.000
_cell.length_c   1.000
_cell.angle_alpha   90.00
_cell.angle_beta   90.00
_cell.angle_gamma   90.00
#
_symmetry.space_group_name_H-M   'P 1'
#
loop_
_entity.id
_entity.type
_entity.pdbx_description
1 polymer ?
#
loop_
_entity_poly.entity_id
_entity_poly.type
_entity_poly.pdbx_seq_one_letter_code
_entity_poly.pdbx_strand_id
1 'polypeptide(L)' 'MAREVTHEAAEPVRLNETDMGDDGLIYVCRCGLSGSKPLCDGSHKAAADEEDGVLYKYANDDPDGPRREVAEIVYADE' A
#
# COMPACT_ATOMS: atom_id res chain seq x y z
N MET A 1 11.17 -1.66 17.72
CA MET A 1 12.02 -0.79 16.87
C MET A 1 11.12 -0.25 15.76
N ALA A 2 11.14 1.05 15.52
CA ALA A 2 10.39 1.66 14.43
C ALA A 2 11.29 1.81 13.20
N ARG A 3 10.70 1.71 12.00
CA ARG A 3 11.36 1.97 10.72
C ARG A 3 10.35 2.63 9.79
N GLU A 4 10.82 3.52 8.94
CA GLU A 4 10.03 4.07 7.83
C GLU A 4 10.06 3.04 6.68
N VAL A 5 8.93 2.86 6.00
CA VAL A 5 8.77 1.95 4.87
C VAL A 5 7.87 2.64 3.85
N THR A 6 8.41 2.89 2.67
CA THR A 6 7.68 3.49 1.56
C THR A 6 6.99 2.42 0.73
N HIS A 7 5.72 2.64 0.38
CA HIS A 7 4.94 1.80 -0.53
C HIS A 7 4.68 2.58 -1.82
N GLU A 8 5.12 2.04 -2.97
CA GLU A 8 4.98 2.70 -4.28
C GLU A 8 3.82 2.13 -5.11
N ALA A 9 3.32 0.94 -4.77
CA ALA A 9 2.28 0.27 -5.54
C ALA A 9 0.89 0.58 -4.98
N ALA A 10 0.02 1.22 -5.75
CA ALA A 10 -1.36 1.46 -5.34
C ALA A 10 -2.26 0.21 -5.41
N GLU A 11 -1.84 -0.87 -6.10
CA GLU A 11 -2.69 -2.04 -6.36
C GLU A 11 -2.09 -3.38 -5.88
N PRO A 12 -2.95 -4.34 -5.47
CA PRO A 12 -2.51 -5.67 -5.12
C PRO A 12 -1.93 -6.41 -6.34
N VAL A 13 -1.05 -7.37 -6.08
CA VAL A 13 -0.64 -8.33 -7.12
C VAL A 13 -1.60 -9.52 -7.10
N ARG A 14 -2.04 -9.93 -8.29
CA ARG A 14 -2.82 -11.15 -8.48
C ARG A 14 -1.87 -12.33 -8.70
N LEU A 15 -1.99 -13.34 -7.86
CA LEU A 15 -1.30 -14.63 -7.99
C LEU A 15 -2.28 -15.70 -8.43
N ASN A 16 -1.84 -16.58 -9.31
CA ASN A 16 -2.63 -17.65 -9.91
C ASN A 16 -1.82 -18.96 -10.04
N GLU A 17 -2.35 -19.94 -10.78
CA GLU A 17 -1.70 -21.23 -11.02
C GLU A 17 -0.27 -21.11 -11.55
N THR A 18 0.01 -20.15 -12.44
CA THR A 18 1.37 -19.95 -12.96
C THR A 18 2.36 -19.48 -11.90
N ASP A 19 1.86 -18.85 -10.84
CA ASP A 19 2.68 -18.28 -9.77
C ASP A 19 2.89 -19.28 -8.62
N MET A 20 1.89 -20.14 -8.35
CA MET A 20 1.85 -20.97 -7.13
C MET A 20 1.75 -22.48 -7.38
N GLY A 21 1.44 -22.92 -8.61
CA GLY A 21 1.30 -24.35 -8.96
C GLY A 21 0.01 -25.01 -8.43
N ASP A 22 -0.98 -24.22 -8.02
CA ASP A 22 -2.28 -24.66 -7.51
C ASP A 22 -3.41 -23.85 -8.18
N ASP A 23 -4.65 -24.37 -8.18
CA ASP A 23 -5.77 -23.77 -8.92
C ASP A 23 -6.40 -22.52 -8.24
N GLY A 24 -5.87 -22.12 -7.08
CA GLY A 24 -6.31 -20.96 -6.32
C GLY A 24 -5.94 -19.60 -6.93
N LEU A 25 -6.80 -18.60 -6.72
CA LEU A 25 -6.52 -17.19 -6.97
C LEU A 25 -6.31 -16.45 -5.65
N ILE A 26 -5.20 -15.72 -5.53
CA ILE A 26 -4.86 -14.93 -4.33
C ILE A 26 -4.49 -13.51 -4.73
N TYR A 27 -4.92 -12.53 -3.95
CA TYR A 27 -4.52 -11.14 -4.10
C TYR A 27 -3.66 -10.73 -2.92
N VAL A 28 -2.41 -10.37 -3.18
CA VAL A 28 -1.44 -9.94 -2.16
C VAL A 28 -1.38 -8.42 -2.15
N CYS A 29 -1.58 -7.82 -0.97
CA CYS A 29 -1.55 -6.38 -0.78
C CYS A 29 -0.15 -5.83 -1.05
N ARG A 30 -0.08 -4.73 -1.82
CA ARG A 30 1.15 -3.94 -2.01
C ARG A 30 0.98 -2.46 -1.67
N CYS A 31 -0.25 -1.98 -1.52
CA CYS A 31 -0.59 -0.60 -1.18
C CYS A 31 -0.33 -0.19 0.26
N GLY A 32 -0.08 -1.14 1.16
CA GLY A 32 0.17 -0.82 2.58
C GLY A 32 -1.09 -0.45 3.39
N LEU A 33 -2.27 -0.35 2.78
CA LEU A 33 -3.52 0.05 3.48
C LEU A 33 -4.41 -1.11 3.94
N SER A 34 -4.09 -2.35 3.59
CA SER A 34 -4.94 -3.48 3.99
C SER A 34 -4.94 -3.69 5.51
N GLY A 35 -6.11 -3.93 6.11
CA GLY A 35 -6.20 -4.42 7.50
C GLY A 35 -5.91 -5.92 7.62
N SER A 36 -5.97 -6.66 6.52
CA SER A 36 -5.78 -8.12 6.44
C SER A 36 -4.45 -8.54 5.81
N LYS A 37 -3.40 -7.71 5.96
CA LYS A 37 -2.06 -7.99 5.42
C LYS A 37 -1.58 -9.40 5.82
N PRO A 38 -0.95 -10.16 4.91
CA PRO A 38 -0.45 -9.74 3.59
C PRO A 38 -1.50 -9.78 2.47
N LEU A 39 -2.74 -10.20 2.74
CA LEU A 39 -3.78 -10.33 1.73
C LEU A 39 -4.44 -8.98 1.42
N CYS A 40 -5.00 -8.86 0.23
CA CYS A 40 -5.82 -7.72 -0.14
C CYS A 40 -7.25 -7.90 0.38
N ASP A 41 -7.76 -6.90 1.09
CA ASP A 41 -9.15 -6.77 1.55
C ASP A 41 -9.94 -5.67 0.83
N GLY A 42 -9.31 -5.00 -0.15
CA GLY A 42 -9.95 -3.95 -0.95
C GLY A 42 -9.65 -2.53 -0.51
N SER A 43 -8.93 -2.32 0.61
CA SER A 43 -8.53 -0.98 1.09
C SER A 43 -7.70 -0.17 0.08
N HIS A 44 -7.09 -0.83 -0.90
CA HIS A 44 -6.36 -0.17 -1.99
C HIS A 44 -7.23 0.83 -2.80
N LYS A 45 -8.56 0.69 -2.75
CA LYS A 45 -9.47 1.63 -3.42
C LYS A 45 -9.37 3.05 -2.87
N ALA A 46 -8.91 3.22 -1.62
CA ALA A 46 -8.64 4.52 -1.04
C ALA A 46 -7.45 5.25 -1.70
N ALA A 47 -6.63 4.54 -2.49
CA ALA A 47 -5.51 5.08 -3.26
C ALA A 47 -5.87 5.33 -4.74
N ALA A 48 -7.12 5.08 -5.16
CA ALA A 48 -7.50 5.13 -6.58
C ALA A 48 -7.49 6.54 -7.19
N ASP A 49 -7.50 7.58 -6.35
CA ASP A 49 -7.49 8.99 -6.71
C ASP A 49 -6.13 9.66 -6.43
N GLU A 50 -5.09 8.89 -6.11
CA GLU A 50 -3.74 9.41 -5.92
C GLU A 50 -3.15 9.89 -7.23
N GLU A 51 -2.48 11.05 -7.18
CA GLU A 51 -1.75 11.58 -8.32
C GLU A 51 -0.37 10.92 -8.45
N ASP A 52 0.02 10.59 -9.68
CA ASP A 52 1.33 9.98 -9.97
C ASP A 52 2.48 10.92 -9.54
N GLY A 53 3.44 10.38 -8.81
CA GLY A 53 4.58 11.14 -8.27
C GLY A 53 4.28 11.99 -7.03
N VAL A 54 3.06 11.97 -6.50
CA VAL A 54 2.72 12.64 -5.24
C VAL A 54 2.78 11.64 -4.09
N LEU A 55 3.53 11.99 -3.05
CA LEU A 55 3.63 11.15 -1.85
C LEU A 55 2.53 11.51 -0.85
N TYR A 56 1.76 10.52 -0.44
CA TYR A 56 0.70 10.68 0.56
C TYR A 56 1.00 9.94 1.86
N LYS A 57 0.64 10.55 3.00
CA LYS A 57 0.62 9.88 4.30
C LYS A 57 -0.82 9.72 4.80
N TYR A 58 -1.22 8.46 4.97
CA TYR A 58 -2.44 8.08 5.66
C TYR A 58 -2.21 8.07 7.17
N ALA A 59 -3.12 8.68 7.93
CA ALA A 59 -3.07 8.64 9.38
C ALA A 59 -3.20 7.19 9.87
N ASN A 60 -2.21 6.69 10.62
CA ASN A 60 -2.15 5.30 11.12
C ASN A 60 -2.29 4.21 10.05
N ASP A 61 -1.96 4.52 8.80
CA ASP A 61 -2.15 3.63 7.65
C ASP A 61 -3.62 3.16 7.50
N ASP A 62 -4.56 4.01 7.96
CA ASP A 62 -6.00 3.80 7.89
C ASP A 62 -6.54 4.33 6.54
N PRO A 63 -7.07 3.46 5.67
CA PRO A 63 -7.65 3.87 4.38
C PRO A 63 -8.89 4.76 4.53
N ASP A 64 -9.62 4.68 5.65
CA ASP A 64 -10.81 5.49 5.94
C ASP A 64 -10.45 6.78 6.70
N GLY A 65 -9.17 6.93 7.09
CA GLY A 65 -8.65 8.06 7.82
C GLY A 65 -8.27 9.26 6.92
N PRO A 66 -7.92 10.40 7.53
CA PRO A 66 -7.44 11.54 6.77
C PRO A 66 -6.09 11.23 6.08
N ARG A 67 -6.00 11.58 4.81
CA ARG A 67 -4.77 11.56 3.99
C ARG A 67 -4.20 12.97 3.85
N ARG A 68 -2.88 13.09 3.80
CA ARG A 68 -2.16 14.36 3.55
C ARG A 68 -1.04 14.15 2.54
N GLU A 69 -0.82 15.14 1.70
CA GLU A 69 0.38 15.20 0.86
C GLU A 69 1.62 15.45 1.72
N VAL A 70 2.72 14.79 1.36
CA VAL A 70 4.03 14.96 2.00
C VAL A 70 4.84 15.92 1.13
N ALA A 71 5.09 17.13 1.65
CA ALA A 71 5.86 18.15 0.93
C ALA A 71 7.36 17.82 0.86
N GLU A 72 7.92 17.28 1.94
CA GLU A 72 9.33 16.92 2.06
C GLU A 72 9.51 15.86 3.17
N ILE A 73 10.47 14.96 2.98
CA ILE A 73 10.98 14.10 4.05
C ILE A 73 12.40 14.54 4.36
N VAL A 74 12.66 14.88 5.63
CA VAL A 74 13.98 15.29 6.10
C VAL A 74 14.58 14.15 6.92
N TYR A 75 15.72 13.63 6.47
CA TYR A 75 16.47 12.61 7.19
C TYR A 75 17.58 13.27 8.03
N ALA A 76 17.98 12.62 9.13
CA ALA A 76 18.88 13.23 10.10
C ALA A 76 20.30 13.51 9.59
N ASP A 77 20.72 12.80 8.53
CA ASP A 77 22.07 12.83 7.97
C ASP A 77 22.11 13.15 6.47
N GLU A 78 21.01 13.69 5.89
CA GLU A 78 20.94 14.21 4.51
C GLU A 78 20.75 15.74 4.49
#